data_AF-A0A0P8YD08-F1
#
_entry.id   AF-A0A0P8YD08-F1
#
_cell.length_a   1.000
_cell.length_b   1.000
_cell.length_c   1.000
_cell.angle_alpha   90.00
_cell.angle_beta   90.00
_cell.angle_gamma   90.00
#
_symmetry.space_group_name_H-M   'P 1'
#
loop_
_entity.id
_entity.type
_entity.pdbx_description
1 polymer ?
#
loop_
_entity_poly.entity_id
_entity_poly.type
_entity_poly.pdbx_seq_one_letter_code
_entity_poly.pdbx_strand_id
1 'polypeptide(L)'
;MWSREEDMRHDFYRPAASARMRGAVKDGTAVLFDGKIAAPSVTRQAMKRLAGFAPGGPDAAHMHGALNQPYAIPNYRISGHLADVAVPVGFWRSVGNSFNGFFHESFIDELAHAANADPLQFRIDLIAPNSAPCATLLEAVRVMSGWSGKTPDGIGRGVAFTWSFGTPVAEVIEVADSEDGIQITRAWIACDVGTALDPQNIRAQMEGGMIYGLSAAVHGEISFEDGEVQEENFPDYDA
;
A
#
# COMPACT_ATOMS: atom_id res chain seq x y z
N MET A 1 -14.08 14.53 26.73
CA MET A 1 -13.50 14.54 25.38
C MET A 1 -12.01 14.76 25.57
N TRP A 2 -11.17 14.01 24.88
CA TRP A 2 -9.72 14.16 24.92
C TRP A 2 -9.30 15.40 24.12
N SER A 3 -8.20 16.05 24.52
CA SER A 3 -7.54 17.07 23.72
C SER A 3 -6.84 16.45 22.49
N ARG A 4 -6.37 17.27 21.55
CA ARG A 4 -5.60 16.75 20.40
C ARG A 4 -4.29 16.13 20.87
N GLU A 5 -3.64 16.75 21.84
CA GLU A 5 -2.39 16.29 22.44
C GLU A 5 -2.57 14.97 23.19
N GLU A 6 -3.70 14.82 23.90
CA GLU A 6 -4.04 13.56 24.55
C GLU A 6 -4.35 12.46 23.53
N ASP A 7 -5.09 12.79 22.47
CA ASP A 7 -5.43 11.89 21.37
C ASP A 7 -4.16 11.42 20.64
N MET A 8 -3.29 12.34 20.21
CA MET A 8 -2.08 11.98 19.45
C MET A 8 -1.07 11.15 20.24
N ARG A 9 -0.90 11.41 21.54
CA ARG A 9 0.10 10.71 22.35
C ARG A 9 -0.39 9.40 22.99
N HIS A 10 -1.70 9.21 23.12
CA HIS A 10 -2.28 8.04 23.80
C HIS A 10 -3.15 7.14 22.90
N ASP A 11 -3.44 7.55 21.67
CA ASP A 11 -4.16 6.70 20.72
C ASP A 11 -3.25 5.63 20.10
N PHE A 12 -3.85 4.81 19.25
CA PHE A 12 -3.22 3.67 18.64
C PHE A 12 -2.62 4.02 17.28
N TYR A 13 -1.37 3.63 17.08
CA TYR A 13 -0.62 3.96 15.88
C TYR A 13 -0.82 2.93 14.77
N ARG A 14 -0.61 3.38 13.52
CA ARG A 14 -0.43 2.48 12.38
C ARG A 14 0.79 1.60 12.66
N PRO A 15 0.72 0.27 12.44
CA PRO A 15 1.87 -0.60 12.64
C PRO A 15 3.11 -0.17 11.86
N ALA A 16 4.23 0.02 12.56
CA ALA A 16 5.53 -0.01 11.92
C ALA A 16 5.78 -1.42 11.38
N ALA A 17 6.13 -1.51 10.10
CA ALA A 17 6.30 -2.78 9.41
C ALA A 17 7.63 -2.78 8.64
N SER A 18 8.23 -3.96 8.51
CA SER A 18 9.41 -4.18 7.67
C SER A 18 9.19 -5.39 6.79
N ALA A 19 9.74 -5.35 5.58
CA ALA A 19 9.70 -6.47 4.66
C ALA A 19 11.07 -6.76 4.07
N ARG A 20 11.31 -8.03 3.76
CA ARG A 20 12.43 -8.48 2.94
C ARG A 20 11.90 -9.36 1.84
N MET A 21 12.18 -8.99 0.60
CA MET A 21 11.70 -9.70 -0.58
C MET A 21 12.88 -10.18 -1.43
N ARG A 22 12.65 -11.28 -2.14
CA ARG A 22 13.54 -11.79 -3.18
C ARG A 22 12.69 -12.43 -4.27
N GLY A 23 13.24 -12.47 -5.48
CA GLY A 23 12.52 -12.97 -6.63
C GLY A 23 13.46 -13.30 -7.76
N ALA A 24 12.90 -13.79 -8.85
CA ALA A 24 13.63 -14.11 -10.05
C ALA A 24 12.79 -13.81 -11.27
N VAL A 25 13.45 -13.32 -12.31
CA VAL A 25 12.88 -13.10 -13.63
C VAL A 25 13.51 -14.10 -14.59
N LYS A 26 12.71 -14.62 -15.52
CA LYS A 26 13.17 -15.45 -16.63
C LYS A 26 12.38 -15.06 -17.88
N ASP A 27 13.06 -14.93 -19.01
CA ASP A 27 12.44 -14.64 -20.31
C ASP A 27 11.53 -13.38 -20.28
N GLY A 28 11.94 -12.35 -19.52
CA GLY A 28 11.21 -11.09 -19.41
C GLY A 28 9.99 -11.12 -18.46
N THR A 29 9.77 -12.20 -17.70
CA THR A 29 8.65 -12.29 -16.75
C THR A 29 9.07 -12.80 -15.36
N ALA A 30 8.33 -12.42 -14.31
CA ALA A 30 8.57 -12.89 -12.95
C ALA A 30 8.19 -14.37 -12.81
N VAL A 31 9.15 -15.17 -12.34
CA VAL A 31 8.94 -16.61 -12.07
C VAL A 31 9.00 -16.96 -10.60
N LEU A 32 9.51 -16.08 -9.74
CA LEU A 32 9.62 -16.28 -8.29
C LEU A 32 9.35 -14.97 -7.54
N PHE A 33 8.53 -15.06 -6.50
CA PHE A 33 8.29 -14.01 -5.52
C PHE A 33 8.29 -14.65 -4.12
N ASP A 34 9.21 -14.24 -3.24
CA ASP A 34 9.31 -14.72 -1.87
C ASP A 34 9.49 -13.53 -0.90
N GLY A 35 8.40 -13.15 -0.24
CA GLY A 35 8.34 -12.04 0.71
C GLY A 35 8.26 -12.50 2.16
N LYS A 36 8.99 -11.81 3.04
CA LYS A 36 8.92 -11.96 4.50
C LYS A 36 8.53 -10.62 5.12
N ILE A 37 7.50 -10.59 5.95
CA ILE A 37 6.93 -9.35 6.49
C ILE A 37 6.81 -9.45 8.00
N ALA A 38 7.37 -8.46 8.70
CA ALA A 38 7.34 -8.35 10.15
C ALA A 38 6.62 -7.08 10.60
N ALA A 39 5.58 -7.21 11.43
CA ALA A 39 4.84 -6.10 12.04
C ALA A 39 4.06 -6.60 13.28
N PRO A 40 3.64 -5.71 14.20
CA PRO A 40 2.72 -6.07 15.26
C PRO A 40 1.34 -6.46 14.76
N SER A 41 0.69 -7.38 15.48
CA SER A 41 -0.69 -7.78 15.18
C SER A 41 -1.69 -6.78 15.78
N VAL A 42 -2.30 -5.98 14.90
CA VAL A 42 -3.44 -5.13 15.26
C VAL A 42 -4.60 -5.97 15.77
N THR A 43 -4.90 -7.10 15.13
CA THR A 43 -6.00 -7.99 15.52
C THR A 43 -5.84 -8.49 16.95
N ARG A 44 -4.64 -8.95 17.34
CA ARG A 44 -4.39 -9.44 18.70
C ARG A 44 -4.50 -8.33 19.73
N GLN A 45 -3.90 -7.17 19.47
CA GLN A 45 -3.96 -6.05 20.39
C GLN A 45 -5.41 -5.54 20.55
N ALA A 46 -6.14 -5.37 19.45
CA ALA A 46 -7.53 -4.92 19.46
C ALA A 46 -8.45 -5.91 20.19
N MET A 47 -8.36 -7.22 19.90
CA MET A 47 -9.18 -8.24 20.56
C MET A 47 -8.87 -8.38 22.05
N LYS A 48 -7.59 -8.26 22.44
CA LYS A 48 -7.20 -8.25 23.85
C LYS A 48 -7.88 -7.10 24.61
N ARG A 49 -7.95 -5.91 24.00
CA ARG A 49 -8.63 -4.74 24.58
C ARG A 49 -10.15 -4.88 24.61
N LEU A 50 -10.76 -5.32 23.50
CA LEU A 50 -12.22 -5.33 23.34
C LEU A 50 -12.90 -6.54 23.99
N ALA A 51 -12.24 -7.70 23.98
CA ALA A 51 -12.82 -8.97 24.42
C ALA A 51 -12.05 -9.63 25.59
N GLY A 52 -10.95 -9.03 26.05
CA GLY A 52 -10.16 -9.54 27.17
C GLY A 52 -9.22 -10.70 26.82
N PHE A 53 -9.22 -11.18 25.57
CA PHE A 53 -8.33 -12.24 25.11
C PHE A 53 -7.80 -11.96 23.71
N ALA A 54 -6.57 -12.39 23.44
CA ALA A 54 -5.99 -12.38 22.09
C ALA A 54 -6.22 -13.74 21.42
N PRO A 55 -6.64 -13.79 20.14
CA PRO A 55 -6.72 -15.04 19.41
C PRO A 55 -5.33 -15.70 19.29
N GLY A 56 -5.30 -17.01 19.50
CA GLY A 56 -4.11 -17.82 19.24
C GLY A 56 -3.87 -18.04 17.75
N GLY A 57 -2.65 -18.44 17.39
CA GLY A 57 -2.30 -18.76 15.99
C GLY A 57 -1.99 -17.53 15.11
N PRO A 58 -1.80 -17.74 13.80
CA PRO A 58 -1.45 -16.68 12.86
C PRO A 58 -2.52 -15.60 12.74
N ASP A 59 -2.11 -14.37 12.43
CA ASP A 59 -3.00 -13.27 12.04
C ASP A 59 -2.93 -13.11 10.52
N ALA A 60 -3.99 -13.50 9.79
CA ALA A 60 -4.00 -13.38 8.34
C ALA A 60 -4.09 -11.93 7.86
N ALA A 61 -4.76 -11.06 8.64
CA ALA A 61 -4.92 -9.65 8.29
C ALA A 61 -3.57 -8.90 8.24
N HIS A 62 -2.57 -9.40 8.97
CA HIS A 62 -1.18 -8.94 8.92
C HIS A 62 -0.54 -9.09 7.52
N MET A 63 -1.00 -10.06 6.72
CA MET A 63 -0.41 -10.38 5.40
C MET A 63 -1.29 -10.02 4.21
N HIS A 64 -2.53 -9.57 4.44
CA HIS A 64 -3.40 -9.06 3.39
C HIS A 64 -2.76 -7.87 2.69
N GLY A 65 -2.90 -7.79 1.37
CA GLY A 65 -2.24 -6.79 0.55
C GLY A 65 -0.96 -7.32 -0.11
N ALA A 66 -0.39 -8.42 0.40
CA ALA A 66 0.69 -9.14 -0.26
C ALA A 66 0.23 -10.56 -0.62
N LEU A 67 -0.25 -11.34 0.35
CA LEU A 67 -0.65 -12.75 0.17
C LEU A 67 -1.67 -13.01 -0.96
N ASN A 68 -2.57 -12.07 -1.17
CA ASN A 68 -3.82 -12.23 -1.92
C ASN A 68 -3.88 -11.39 -3.21
N GLN A 69 -2.75 -10.85 -3.66
CA GLN A 69 -2.71 -10.10 -4.91
C GLN A 69 -2.87 -11.05 -6.13
N PRO A 70 -3.55 -10.63 -7.20
CA PRO A 70 -3.93 -11.48 -8.33
C PRO A 70 -2.79 -11.73 -9.34
N TYR A 71 -1.52 -11.68 -8.92
CA TYR A 71 -0.38 -11.91 -9.81
C TYR A 71 -0.16 -13.41 -10.05
N ALA A 72 -0.13 -13.83 -11.31
CA ALA A 72 0.09 -15.20 -11.76
C ALA A 72 1.58 -15.59 -11.79
N ILE A 73 2.30 -15.29 -10.70
CA ILE A 73 3.70 -15.70 -10.55
C ILE A 73 3.72 -17.16 -10.06
N PRO A 74 4.36 -18.09 -10.79
CA PRO A 74 4.22 -19.52 -10.53
C PRO A 74 4.81 -19.98 -9.19
N ASN A 75 5.87 -19.33 -8.71
CA ASN A 75 6.49 -19.63 -7.41
C ASN A 75 6.28 -18.45 -6.47
N TYR A 76 5.15 -18.43 -5.77
CA TYR A 76 4.74 -17.31 -4.93
C TYR A 76 4.67 -17.72 -3.46
N ARG A 77 5.39 -17.00 -2.59
CA ARG A 77 5.37 -17.23 -1.15
C ARG A 77 5.42 -15.92 -0.38
N ILE A 78 4.61 -15.87 0.67
CA ILE A 78 4.53 -14.77 1.62
C ILE A 78 4.58 -15.35 3.04
N SER A 79 5.56 -14.92 3.84
CA SER A 79 5.76 -15.37 5.23
C SER A 79 5.57 -14.21 6.19
N GLY A 80 4.72 -14.38 7.19
CA GLY A 80 4.43 -13.38 8.22
C GLY A 80 5.12 -13.67 9.54
N HIS A 81 5.70 -12.63 10.14
CA HIS A 81 6.29 -12.65 11.47
C HIS A 81 5.60 -11.61 12.34
N LEU A 82 4.88 -12.04 13.37
CA LEU A 82 4.27 -11.11 14.31
C LEU A 82 5.37 -10.60 15.25
N ALA A 83 5.69 -9.33 15.13
CA ALA A 83 6.62 -8.65 16.01
C ALA A 83 5.91 -8.28 17.32
N ASP A 84 6.55 -8.58 18.45
CA ASP A 84 6.08 -8.11 19.75
C ASP A 84 6.76 -6.78 20.05
N VAL A 85 5.99 -5.69 19.98
CA VAL A 85 6.46 -4.33 20.25
C VAL A 85 5.55 -3.67 21.28
N ALA A 86 6.14 -2.84 22.13
CA ALA A 86 5.42 -2.14 23.19
C ALA A 86 4.49 -1.03 22.68
N VAL A 87 4.73 -0.55 21.44
CA VAL A 87 3.92 0.51 20.82
C VAL A 87 2.47 0.05 20.69
N PRO A 88 1.50 0.84 21.19
CA PRO A 88 0.08 0.51 21.06
C PRO A 88 -0.34 0.68 19.60
N VAL A 89 -0.80 -0.40 18.96
CA VAL A 89 -1.25 -0.35 17.55
C VAL A 89 -2.75 -0.58 17.40
N GLY A 90 -3.28 0.00 16.33
CA GLY A 90 -4.71 0.10 16.05
C GLY A 90 -5.04 -0.10 14.58
N PHE A 91 -6.34 -0.15 14.29
CA PHE A 91 -6.81 -0.25 12.93
C PHE A 91 -6.62 1.10 12.23
N TRP A 92 -5.62 1.16 11.36
CA TRP A 92 -5.48 2.22 10.38
C TRP A 92 -6.20 1.84 9.08
N ARG A 93 -6.62 2.82 8.27
CA ARG A 93 -7.41 2.55 7.04
C ARG A 93 -6.72 1.47 6.18
N SER A 94 -7.48 0.42 5.80
CA SER A 94 -7.00 -0.75 5.04
C SER A 94 -6.23 -1.83 5.84
N VAL A 95 -6.00 -1.63 7.14
CA VAL A 95 -5.30 -2.55 8.05
C VAL A 95 -3.92 -2.96 7.47
N GLY A 96 -3.64 -4.26 7.28
CA GLY A 96 -2.37 -4.74 6.74
C GLY A 96 -2.14 -4.37 5.28
N ASN A 97 -3.21 -4.19 4.49
CA ASN A 97 -3.06 -3.83 3.07
C ASN A 97 -2.35 -2.49 2.88
N SER A 98 -2.40 -1.59 3.88
CA SER A 98 -1.79 -0.26 3.82
C SER A 98 -0.26 -0.31 3.61
N PHE A 99 0.46 -1.14 4.35
CA PHE A 99 1.92 -1.30 4.20
C PHE A 99 2.28 -2.43 3.24
N ASN A 100 1.47 -3.49 3.19
CA ASN A 100 1.75 -4.62 2.31
C ASN A 100 1.59 -4.28 0.83
N GLY A 101 0.61 -3.43 0.47
CA GLY A 101 0.47 -2.93 -0.90
C GLY A 101 1.74 -2.19 -1.35
N PHE A 102 2.27 -1.31 -0.49
CA PHE A 102 3.53 -0.60 -0.75
C PHE A 102 4.71 -1.57 -0.95
N PHE A 103 4.95 -2.48 -0.01
CA PHE A 103 6.06 -3.43 -0.14
C PHE A 103 5.93 -4.33 -1.37
N HIS A 104 4.71 -4.82 -1.62
CA HIS A 104 4.45 -5.71 -2.74
C HIS A 104 4.66 -5.00 -4.07
N GLU A 105 4.04 -3.84 -4.28
CA GLU A 105 4.11 -3.12 -5.55
C GLU A 105 5.50 -2.54 -5.81
N SER A 106 6.23 -2.11 -4.77
CA SER A 106 7.62 -1.70 -4.92
C SER A 106 8.48 -2.86 -5.45
N PHE A 107 8.28 -4.06 -4.91
CA PHE A 107 9.04 -5.23 -5.36
C PHE A 107 8.59 -5.75 -6.73
N ILE A 108 7.31 -5.62 -7.09
CA ILE A 108 6.85 -5.87 -8.47
C ILE A 108 7.54 -4.91 -9.45
N ASP A 109 7.74 -3.66 -9.05
CA ASP A 109 8.46 -2.68 -9.87
C ASP A 109 9.94 -3.05 -10.04
N GLU A 110 10.62 -3.46 -8.96
CA GLU A 110 11.98 -4.00 -9.03
C GLU A 110 12.08 -5.21 -9.97
N LEU A 111 11.08 -6.11 -9.97
CA LEU A 111 11.02 -7.24 -10.89
C LEU A 111 10.79 -6.80 -12.34
N ALA A 112 9.95 -5.79 -12.59
CA ALA A 112 9.77 -5.22 -13.92
C ALA A 112 11.07 -4.60 -14.46
N HIS A 113 11.80 -3.86 -13.61
CA HIS A 113 13.13 -3.33 -13.93
C HIS A 113 14.14 -4.44 -14.22
N ALA A 114 14.20 -5.48 -13.39
CA ALA A 114 15.08 -6.64 -13.61
C ALA A 114 14.71 -7.41 -14.90
N ALA A 115 13.45 -7.34 -15.33
CA ALA A 115 12.97 -7.90 -16.58
C ALA A 115 13.21 -6.99 -17.81
N ASN A 116 13.65 -5.75 -17.61
CA ASN A 116 13.69 -4.72 -18.64
C ASN A 116 12.33 -4.58 -19.35
N ALA A 117 11.25 -4.63 -18.57
CA ALA A 117 9.86 -4.55 -19.03
C ALA A 117 9.24 -3.20 -18.65
N ASP A 118 8.24 -2.77 -19.43
CA ASP A 118 7.39 -1.64 -19.03
C ASP A 118 6.61 -2.02 -17.75
N PRO A 119 6.68 -1.22 -16.67
CA PRO A 119 6.14 -1.61 -15.37
C PRO A 119 4.61 -1.74 -15.37
N LEU A 120 3.90 -1.00 -16.23
CA LEU A 120 2.45 -1.12 -16.34
C LEU A 120 2.07 -2.39 -17.10
N GLN A 121 2.69 -2.62 -18.26
CA GLN A 121 2.45 -3.83 -19.07
C GLN A 121 2.85 -5.10 -18.30
N PHE A 122 3.94 -5.07 -17.55
CA PHE A 122 4.39 -6.16 -16.70
C PHE A 122 3.32 -6.59 -15.69
N ARG A 123 2.63 -5.61 -15.07
CA ARG A 123 1.51 -5.88 -14.15
C ARG A 123 0.32 -6.48 -14.88
N ILE A 124 -0.04 -5.96 -16.05
CA ILE A 124 -1.14 -6.49 -16.89
C ILE A 124 -0.87 -7.96 -17.24
N ASP A 125 0.33 -8.26 -17.75
CA ASP A 125 0.71 -9.60 -18.21
C ASP A 125 0.71 -10.62 -17.07
N LEU A 126 1.13 -10.21 -15.88
CA LEU A 126 1.11 -11.06 -14.70
C LEU A 126 -0.29 -11.22 -14.09
N ILE A 127 -1.18 -10.22 -14.20
CA ILE A 127 -2.51 -10.28 -13.57
C ILE A 127 -3.56 -10.94 -14.47
N ALA A 128 -3.50 -10.72 -15.79
CA ALA A 128 -4.51 -11.19 -16.74
C ALA A 128 -4.82 -12.70 -16.65
N PRO A 129 -3.86 -13.60 -16.43
CA PRO A 129 -4.14 -15.03 -16.31
C PRO A 129 -5.03 -15.39 -15.11
N ASN A 130 -4.93 -14.63 -14.01
CA ASN A 130 -5.71 -14.86 -12.80
C ASN A 130 -6.98 -13.99 -12.74
N SER A 131 -6.98 -12.81 -13.36
CA SER A 131 -8.10 -11.87 -13.30
C SER A 131 -8.14 -10.92 -14.49
N ALA A 132 -8.93 -11.27 -15.50
CA ALA A 132 -9.22 -10.39 -16.63
C ALA A 132 -9.85 -9.02 -16.21
N PRO A 133 -10.75 -8.95 -15.21
CA PRO A 133 -11.26 -7.66 -14.73
C PRO A 133 -10.14 -6.75 -14.15
N CYS A 134 -9.22 -7.31 -13.36
CA CYS A 134 -8.11 -6.52 -12.80
C CYS A 134 -7.13 -6.06 -13.90
N ALA A 135 -6.87 -6.89 -14.91
CA ALA A 135 -6.09 -6.47 -16.07
C ALA A 135 -6.78 -5.36 -16.86
N THR A 136 -8.11 -5.42 -17.02
CA THR A 136 -8.91 -4.37 -17.66
C THR A 136 -8.86 -3.05 -16.88
N LEU A 137 -8.78 -3.12 -15.55
CA LEU A 137 -8.61 -1.95 -14.70
C LEU A 137 -7.28 -1.23 -14.94
N LEU A 138 -6.18 -2.00 -15.02
CA LEU A 138 -4.85 -1.48 -15.36
C LEU A 138 -4.83 -0.86 -16.76
N GLU A 139 -5.56 -1.47 -17.70
CA GLU A 139 -5.76 -0.91 -19.03
C GLU A 139 -6.52 0.42 -19.00
N ALA A 140 -7.54 0.55 -18.14
CA ALA A 140 -8.25 1.80 -17.98
C ALA A 140 -7.34 2.92 -17.46
N VAL A 141 -6.51 2.67 -16.44
CA VAL A 141 -5.58 3.69 -15.93
C VAL A 141 -4.47 4.02 -16.95
N ARG A 142 -4.04 3.04 -17.77
CA ARG A 142 -3.12 3.25 -18.90
C ARG A 142 -3.67 4.29 -19.87
N VAL A 143 -4.92 4.13 -20.29
CA VAL A 143 -5.59 5.04 -21.22
C VAL A 143 -5.82 6.40 -20.57
N MET A 144 -6.32 6.44 -19.34
CA MET A 144 -6.62 7.70 -18.62
C MET A 144 -5.38 8.58 -18.43
N SER A 145 -4.23 7.98 -18.10
CA SER A 145 -2.97 8.69 -17.89
C SER A 145 -2.22 8.99 -19.18
N GLY A 146 -2.62 8.41 -20.31
CA GLY A 146 -1.85 8.46 -21.55
C GLY A 146 -0.47 7.81 -21.37
N TRP A 147 -0.39 6.71 -20.61
CA TRP A 147 0.84 6.00 -20.36
C TRP A 147 1.46 5.51 -21.67
N SER A 148 2.73 5.86 -21.89
CA SER A 148 3.49 5.48 -23.09
C SER A 148 4.80 4.75 -22.78
N GLY A 149 5.09 4.52 -21.49
CA GLY A 149 6.39 4.04 -21.02
C GLY A 149 7.51 5.07 -21.14
N LYS A 150 7.20 6.30 -21.56
CA LYS A 150 8.15 7.41 -21.69
C LYS A 150 7.56 8.68 -21.10
N THR A 151 8.43 9.50 -20.53
CA THR A 151 8.12 10.83 -20.01
C THR A 151 9.13 11.85 -20.56
N PRO A 152 8.77 13.13 -20.64
CA PRO A 152 9.74 14.20 -20.86
C PRO A 152 10.82 14.24 -19.77
N ASP A 153 11.97 14.83 -20.08
CA ASP A 153 13.02 15.08 -19.08
C ASP A 153 12.45 15.90 -17.91
N GLY A 154 12.82 15.50 -16.69
CA GLY A 154 12.32 16.11 -15.45
C GLY A 154 10.89 15.70 -15.06
N ILE A 155 10.26 14.76 -15.79
CA ILE A 155 8.96 14.19 -15.43
C ILE A 155 9.10 12.69 -15.16
N GLY A 156 8.57 12.23 -14.03
CA GLY A 156 8.47 10.82 -13.66
C GLY A 156 7.02 10.34 -13.63
N ARG A 157 6.79 9.05 -13.89
CA ARG A 157 5.50 8.41 -13.66
C ARG A 157 5.67 7.05 -13.00
N GLY A 158 4.93 6.83 -11.92
CA GLY A 158 4.83 5.54 -11.22
C GLY A 158 3.44 4.93 -11.41
N VAL A 159 3.37 3.60 -11.36
CA VAL A 159 2.10 2.84 -11.40
C VAL A 159 2.08 1.84 -10.27
N ALA A 160 0.92 1.68 -9.62
CA ALA A 160 0.70 0.66 -8.61
C ALA A 160 -0.70 0.05 -8.76
N PHE A 161 -0.82 -1.21 -8.39
CA PHE A 161 -2.09 -1.94 -8.28
C PHE A 161 -2.23 -2.54 -6.88
N THR A 162 -3.41 -2.46 -6.28
CA THR A 162 -3.70 -3.19 -5.05
C THR A 162 -5.12 -3.69 -5.03
N TRP A 163 -5.29 -5.00 -4.79
CA TRP A 163 -6.58 -5.59 -4.42
C TRP A 163 -6.75 -5.58 -2.91
N SER A 164 -7.81 -4.93 -2.43
CA SER A 164 -8.12 -4.81 -1.01
C SER A 164 -9.62 -5.00 -0.78
N PHE A 165 -9.99 -5.90 0.14
CA PHE A 165 -11.38 -6.17 0.54
C PHE A 165 -12.38 -6.39 -0.61
N GLY A 166 -11.95 -7.02 -1.71
CA GLY A 166 -12.82 -7.27 -2.87
C GLY A 166 -12.76 -6.21 -3.97
N THR A 167 -12.09 -5.08 -3.73
CA THR A 167 -12.00 -3.97 -4.68
C THR A 167 -10.56 -3.81 -5.16
N PRO A 168 -10.26 -4.06 -6.45
CA PRO A 168 -9.00 -3.66 -7.06
C PRO A 168 -8.99 -2.16 -7.35
N VAL A 169 -7.84 -1.55 -7.08
CA VAL A 169 -7.54 -0.16 -7.42
C VAL A 169 -6.19 -0.11 -8.13
N ALA A 170 -6.11 0.67 -9.20
CA ALA A 170 -4.87 0.98 -9.90
C ALA A 170 -4.68 2.50 -9.93
N GLU A 171 -3.47 2.95 -9.61
CA GLU A 171 -3.11 4.36 -9.62
C GLU A 171 -1.89 4.61 -10.49
N VAL A 172 -1.90 5.74 -11.19
CA VAL A 172 -0.71 6.33 -11.82
C VAL A 172 -0.48 7.70 -11.19
N ILE A 173 0.75 7.94 -10.72
CA ILE A 173 1.17 9.23 -10.18
C ILE A 173 2.22 9.82 -11.11
N GLU A 174 2.04 11.07 -11.54
CA GLU A 174 3.03 11.85 -12.27
C GLU A 174 3.69 12.84 -11.31
N VAL A 175 5.01 12.89 -11.39
CA VAL A 175 5.83 13.82 -10.63
C VAL A 175 6.70 14.65 -11.57
N ALA A 176 7.07 15.84 -11.14
CA ALA A 176 7.98 16.73 -11.85
C ALA A 176 9.10 17.19 -10.91
N ASP A 177 10.30 17.33 -11.46
CA ASP A 177 11.39 18.05 -10.80
C ASP A 177 11.01 19.52 -10.66
N SER A 178 11.25 20.09 -9.48
CA SER A 178 11.05 21.50 -9.17
C SER A 178 12.23 22.03 -8.34
N GLU A 179 12.33 23.36 -8.18
CA GLU A 179 13.40 23.98 -7.37
C GLU A 179 13.35 23.53 -5.89
N ASP A 180 12.15 23.19 -5.40
CA ASP A 180 11.89 22.74 -4.03
C ASP A 180 11.91 21.21 -3.87
N GLY A 181 12.28 20.47 -4.93
CA GLY A 181 12.32 19.01 -4.96
C GLY A 181 11.27 18.39 -5.88
N ILE A 182 10.76 17.20 -5.53
CA ILE A 182 9.82 16.46 -6.38
C ILE A 182 8.38 16.92 -6.08
N GLN A 183 7.68 17.40 -7.10
CA GLN A 183 6.28 17.80 -7.01
C GLN A 183 5.37 16.76 -7.66
N ILE A 184 4.30 16.34 -6.97
CA ILE A 184 3.22 15.57 -7.60
C ILE A 184 2.37 16.51 -8.45
N THR A 185 2.30 16.26 -9.76
CA THR A 185 1.58 17.12 -10.70
C THR A 185 0.20 16.56 -11.05
N ARG A 186 0.06 15.23 -11.12
CA ARG A 186 -1.18 14.55 -11.49
C ARG A 186 -1.30 13.18 -10.84
N ALA A 187 -2.53 12.76 -10.64
CA ALA A 187 -2.88 11.41 -10.23
C ALA A 187 -4.08 10.91 -11.06
N TRP A 188 -4.04 9.65 -11.45
CA TRP A 188 -5.15 8.94 -12.09
C TRP A 188 -5.48 7.70 -11.27
N ILE A 189 -6.75 7.55 -10.91
CA ILE A 189 -7.24 6.43 -10.12
C ILE A 189 -8.28 5.68 -10.95
N ALA A 190 -8.10 4.37 -11.10
CA ALA A 190 -9.12 3.46 -11.60
C ALA A 190 -9.47 2.47 -10.48
N CYS A 191 -10.76 2.25 -10.21
CA CYS A 191 -11.22 1.22 -9.27
C CYS A 191 -12.35 0.38 -9.88
N ASP A 192 -12.45 -0.89 -9.48
CA ASP A 192 -13.61 -1.74 -9.76
C ASP A 192 -14.41 -1.98 -8.48
N VAL A 193 -15.52 -1.26 -8.34
CA VAL A 193 -16.46 -1.39 -7.22
C VAL A 193 -17.63 -2.32 -7.53
N GLY A 194 -17.62 -3.00 -8.68
CA GLY A 194 -18.80 -3.66 -9.21
C GLY A 194 -19.91 -2.66 -9.55
N THR A 195 -21.03 -2.72 -8.83
CA THR A 195 -22.14 -1.78 -9.05
C THR A 195 -21.93 -0.47 -8.28
N ALA A 196 -21.69 0.62 -9.02
CA ALA A 196 -21.56 1.95 -8.44
C ALA A 196 -22.93 2.53 -8.03
N LEU A 197 -23.31 2.31 -6.77
CA LEU A 197 -24.59 2.79 -6.23
C LEU A 197 -24.61 4.31 -6.04
N ASP A 198 -23.48 4.89 -5.61
CA ASP A 198 -23.30 6.34 -5.46
C ASP A 198 -21.94 6.76 -6.03
N PRO A 199 -21.89 7.15 -7.31
CA PRO A 199 -20.65 7.53 -7.97
C PRO A 199 -19.95 8.73 -7.33
N GLN A 200 -20.69 9.65 -6.70
CA GLN A 200 -20.09 10.83 -6.06
C GLN A 200 -19.38 10.42 -4.77
N ASN A 201 -20.01 9.58 -3.96
CA ASN A 201 -19.39 9.06 -2.75
C ASN A 201 -18.17 8.17 -3.09
N ILE A 202 -18.26 7.35 -4.15
CA ILE A 202 -17.12 6.53 -4.60
C ILE A 202 -15.93 7.43 -4.98
N ARG A 203 -16.18 8.48 -5.77
CA ARG A 203 -15.16 9.46 -6.12
C ARG A 203 -14.50 10.06 -4.86
N ALA A 204 -15.31 10.55 -3.92
CA ALA A 204 -14.81 11.13 -2.68
C ALA A 204 -13.99 10.13 -1.84
N GLN A 205 -14.40 8.85 -1.81
CA GLN A 205 -13.67 7.79 -1.11
C GLN A 205 -12.32 7.48 -1.77
N MET A 206 -12.24 7.50 -3.09
CA MET A 206 -11.00 7.27 -3.84
C MET A 206 -10.05 8.45 -3.68
N GLU A 207 -10.53 9.68 -3.88
CA GLU A 207 -9.71 10.90 -3.72
C GLU A 207 -9.20 11.04 -2.27
N GLY A 208 -10.07 10.86 -1.28
CA GLY A 208 -9.66 10.88 0.13
C GLY A 208 -8.80 9.69 0.54
N GLY A 209 -8.94 8.54 -0.12
CA GLY A 209 -8.08 7.37 0.09
C GLY A 209 -6.66 7.60 -0.39
N MET A 210 -6.52 8.13 -1.61
CA MET A 210 -5.24 8.51 -2.20
C MET A 210 -4.52 9.55 -1.35
N ILE A 211 -5.20 10.63 -0.94
CA ILE A 211 -4.59 11.68 -0.10
C ILE A 211 -4.14 11.12 1.26
N TYR A 212 -4.95 10.27 1.88
CA TYR A 212 -4.62 9.65 3.17
C TYR A 212 -3.42 8.69 3.05
N GLY A 213 -3.33 7.94 1.94
CA GLY A 213 -2.18 7.09 1.63
C GLY A 213 -0.91 7.90 1.34
N LEU A 214 -1.04 9.01 0.59
CA LEU A 214 0.06 9.90 0.27
C LEU A 214 0.62 10.59 1.51
N SER A 215 -0.25 11.14 2.38
CA SER A 215 0.17 11.71 3.67
C SER A 215 0.99 10.69 4.45
N ALA A 216 0.55 9.43 4.55
CA ALA A 216 1.31 8.39 5.24
C ALA A 216 2.59 7.90 4.51
N ALA A 217 2.83 8.34 3.27
CA ALA A 217 4.04 8.00 2.50
C ALA A 217 5.12 9.08 2.60
N VAL A 218 4.74 10.35 2.78
CA VAL A 218 5.68 11.49 2.80
C VAL A 218 5.65 12.31 4.10
N HIS A 219 4.67 12.07 4.96
CA HIS A 219 4.40 12.78 6.21
C HIS A 219 3.94 11.80 7.29
N GLY A 220 3.54 12.31 8.46
CA GLY A 220 2.92 11.53 9.51
C GLY A 220 3.85 10.59 10.28
N GLU A 221 5.13 10.96 10.38
CA GLU A 221 6.07 10.26 11.26
C GLU A 221 5.66 10.43 12.73
N ILE A 222 5.73 9.33 13.49
CA ILE A 222 5.59 9.34 14.95
C ILE A 222 6.84 8.70 15.52
N SER A 223 7.58 9.46 16.32
CA SER A 223 8.81 9.04 16.95
C SER A 223 8.62 8.78 18.45
N PHE A 224 9.48 7.92 19.00
CA PHE A 224 9.43 7.53 20.41
C PHE A 224 10.80 7.72 21.05
N GLU A 225 10.83 8.43 22.19
CA GLU A 225 12.01 8.58 23.05
C GLU A 225 11.60 8.22 24.49
N ASP A 226 12.39 7.38 25.15
CA ASP A 226 12.12 6.86 26.51
C ASP A 226 10.70 6.29 26.75
N GLY A 227 10.07 5.80 25.67
CA GLY A 227 8.73 5.23 25.70
C GLY A 227 7.59 6.23 25.51
N GLU A 228 7.91 7.50 25.26
CA GLU A 228 6.96 8.58 25.04
C GLU A 228 6.96 9.06 23.59
N VAL A 229 5.80 9.46 23.11
CA VAL A 229 5.60 10.03 21.76
C VAL A 229 6.08 11.47 21.77
N GLN A 230 6.89 11.83 20.78
CA GLN A 230 7.48 13.17 20.71
C GLN A 230 6.56 14.18 20.03
N GLU A 231 5.75 13.74 19.07
CA GLU A 231 4.83 14.59 18.34
C GLU A 231 3.53 14.79 19.13
N GLU A 232 3.22 16.03 19.48
CA GLU A 232 2.11 16.39 20.34
C GLU A 232 0.89 16.88 19.55
N ASN A 233 1.08 17.62 18.45
CA ASN A 233 0.00 18.31 17.73
C ASN A 233 0.43 18.73 16.30
N PHE A 234 -0.46 19.36 15.52
CA PHE A 234 -0.18 19.81 14.16
C PHE A 234 1.10 20.65 13.94
N PRO A 235 1.60 21.46 14.90
CA PRO A 235 2.86 22.19 14.70
C PRO A 235 4.13 21.32 14.69
N ASP A 236 4.09 20.14 15.31
CA ASP A 236 5.21 19.20 15.39
C ASP A 236 4.93 17.85 14.68
N TYR A 237 3.74 17.72 14.09
CA TYR A 237 3.31 16.61 13.24
C TYR A 237 2.79 17.14 11.91
N ASP A 238 3.61 16.99 10.86
CA ASP A 238 3.17 17.26 9.50
C ASP A 238 2.14 16.19 9.10
N ALA A 239 0.87 16.62 8.93
CA ALA A 239 -0.30 15.78 8.62
C ALA A 239 -0.78 15.98 7.18
#